data_AF-A0A1Y2DH50-F1
#
_entry.id   AF-A0A1Y2DH50-F1
#
_cell.length_a   1.000
_cell.length_b   1.000
_cell.length_c   1.000
_cell.angle_alpha   90.00
_cell.angle_beta   90.00
_cell.angle_gamma   90.00
#
_symmetry.space_group_name_H-M   'P 1'
#
loop_
_entity.id
_entity.type
_entity.pdbx_description
1 polymer ?
#
loop_
_entity_poly.entity_id
_entity_poly.type
_entity_poly.pdbx_seq_one_letter_code
_entity_poly.pdbx_strand_id
1 'polypeptide(L)' 'METSKTKLGADHPDTLTSMANLALTWKAQGRQADALVLMQGCAQAQKRVLGPEHPNTLSTQAIIEDWSI' A
#
# COMPACT_ATOMS: atom_id res chain seq x y z
N MET A 1 -17.93 -18.14 0.85
CA MET A 1 -18.09 -16.87 0.12
C MET A 1 -17.24 -15.86 0.88
N GLU A 2 -16.26 -15.15 0.33
CA GLU A 2 -16.29 -14.47 -0.95
C GLU A 2 -14.95 -14.54 -1.70
N THR A 3 -15.14 -14.82 -2.98
CA THR A 3 -14.18 -14.85 -4.06
C THR A 3 -13.73 -13.44 -4.40
N SER A 4 -12.76 -12.88 -3.67
CA SER A 4 -12.15 -11.58 -4.02
C SER A 4 -10.67 -11.72 -4.41
N LYS A 5 -10.30 -12.89 -4.95
CA LYS A 5 -8.93 -13.17 -5.41
C LYS A 5 -8.71 -12.96 -6.92
N THR A 6 -9.69 -12.47 -7.69
CA THR A 6 -9.56 -12.58 -9.16
C THR A 6 -9.89 -11.36 -10.01
N LYS A 7 -10.43 -10.21 -9.53
CA LYS A 7 -10.83 -9.14 -10.48
C LYS A 7 -10.81 -7.69 -9.99
N LEU A 8 -10.13 -7.37 -8.90
CA LEU A 8 -9.73 -5.99 -8.65
C LEU A 8 -8.35 -5.86 -9.28
N GLY A 9 -8.24 -5.18 -10.42
CA GLY A 9 -6.94 -4.91 -11.03
C GLY A 9 -6.01 -4.31 -9.97
N ALA A 10 -4.69 -4.49 -10.12
CA ALA A 10 -3.70 -3.96 -9.18
C ALA A 10 -3.84 -2.44 -8.90
N ASP A 11 -4.64 -1.75 -9.71
CA ASP A 11 -5.02 -0.35 -9.61
C ASP A 11 -6.21 -0.07 -8.66
N HIS A 12 -6.98 -1.06 -8.18
CA HIS A 12 -8.19 -0.73 -7.40
C HIS A 12 -7.83 -0.17 -6.01
N PRO A 13 -8.44 0.94 -5.56
CA PRO A 13 -8.14 1.56 -4.27
C PRO A 13 -8.27 0.62 -3.07
N ASP A 14 -9.23 -0.29 -3.06
CA ASP A 14 -9.38 -1.33 -2.03
C ASP A 14 -8.21 -2.32 -1.99
N THR A 15 -7.69 -2.70 -3.16
CA THR A 15 -6.52 -3.58 -3.26
C THR A 15 -5.28 -2.88 -2.74
N LEU A 16 -5.09 -1.60 -3.09
CA LEU A 16 -3.98 -0.78 -2.60
C LEU A 16 -4.06 -0.58 -1.07
N THR A 17 -5.26 -0.35 -0.54
CA THR A 17 -5.50 -0.28 0.91
C THR A 17 -5.18 -1.60 1.60
N SER A 18 -5.54 -2.73 1.00
CA SER A 18 -5.18 -4.05 1.51
C SER A 18 -3.66 -4.29 1.50
N MET A 19 -2.95 -3.81 0.47
CA MET A 19 -1.48 -3.89 0.42
C MET A 19 -0.81 -3.07 1.53
N ALA A 20 -1.32 -1.87 1.82
CA ALA A 20 -0.82 -1.05 2.93
C ALA A 20 -1.02 -1.73 4.29
N ASN A 21 -2.18 -2.36 4.51
CA ASN A 21 -2.44 -3.16 5.73
C ASN A 21 -1.51 -4.37 5.85
N LEU A 22 -1.21 -5.04 4.72
CA LEU A 22 -0.26 -6.15 4.70
C LEU A 22 1.15 -5.68 5.07
N ALA A 23 1.58 -4.52 4.58
CA ALA A 23 2.88 -3.96 4.94
C ALA A 23 2.97 -3.64 6.44
N LEU A 24 1.93 -3.05 7.03
CA LEU A 24 1.87 -2.80 8.48
C LEU A 24 2.01 -4.11 9.28
N THR A 25 1.37 -5.17 8.81
CA THR A 25 1.48 -6.51 9.42
C THR A 25 2.90 -7.05 9.30
N TRP A 26 3.58 -6.86 8.17
CA TRP A 26 4.97 -7.27 7.99
C TRP A 26 5.94 -6.48 8.86
N LYS A 27 5.72 -5.18 9.05
CA LYS A 27 6.49 -4.39 10.02
C LYS A 27 6.35 -4.96 11.43
N ALA A 28 5.13 -5.31 11.85
CA ALA A 28 4.89 -5.95 13.15
C ALA A 28 5.56 -7.32 13.29
N GLN A 29 5.79 -8.04 12.17
CA GLN A 29 6.56 -9.28 12.13
C GLN A 29 8.09 -9.06 12.07
N GLY A 30 8.58 -7.82 12.15
CA GLY A 30 10.00 -7.50 12.03
C GLY A 30 10.53 -7.47 10.59
N ARG A 31 9.65 -7.63 9.59
CA ARG A 31 9.99 -7.58 8.16
C ARG A 31 9.83 -6.18 7.60
N GLN A 32 10.52 -5.21 8.21
CA GLN A 32 10.37 -3.80 7.88
C GLN A 32 10.84 -3.48 6.45
N ALA A 33 11.90 -4.13 5.97
CA ALA A 33 12.40 -3.93 4.60
C ALA A 33 11.40 -4.40 3.53
N ASP A 34 10.83 -5.60 3.68
CA ASP A 34 9.80 -6.12 2.77
C ASP A 34 8.55 -5.24 2.80
N ALA A 35 8.17 -4.78 4.00
CA ALA A 35 7.02 -3.90 4.20
C ALA A 35 7.20 -2.58 3.46
N LEU A 36 8.39 -1.97 3.56
CA LEU A 36 8.70 -0.71 2.89
C LEU A 36 8.60 -0.85 1.37
N VAL A 37 9.18 -1.91 0.80
CA VAL A 37 9.13 -2.18 -0.65
C VAL A 37 7.69 -2.35 -1.11
N LEU A 38 6.87 -3.08 -0.35
CA LEU A 38 5.45 -3.27 -0.65
C LEU A 38 4.68 -1.94 -0.61
N MET A 39 4.92 -1.10 0.40
CA MET A 39 4.29 0.23 0.48
C MET A 39 4.73 1.16 -0.64
N GLN A 40 6.02 1.16 -1.01
CA GLN A 40 6.51 1.97 -2.13
C GLN A 40 5.83 1.60 -3.44
N GLY A 41 5.65 0.30 -3.72
CA GLY A 41 4.87 -0.17 -4.87
C GLY A 41 3.42 0.30 -4.81
N CYS A 42 2.81 0.25 -3.62
CA CYS A 42 1.44 0.71 -3.40
C CYS A 42 1.30 2.23 -3.66
N ALA A 43 2.20 3.06 -3.12
CA ALA A 43 2.19 4.50 -3.32
C ALA A 43 2.37 4.87 -4.80
N GLN A 44 3.21 4.14 -5.54
CA GLN A 44 3.40 4.36 -6.98
C GLN A 44 2.13 4.04 -7.77
N ALA A 45 1.45 2.94 -7.44
CA ALA A 45 0.17 2.59 -8.07
C ALA A 45 -0.91 3.63 -7.71
N GLN A 46 -1.07 3.98 -6.44
CA GLN A 46 -2.02 5.02 -5.99
C GLN A 46 -1.80 6.36 -6.70
N LYS A 47 -0.54 6.79 -6.89
CA LYS A 47 -0.22 7.99 -7.69
C LYS A 47 -0.73 7.92 -9.13
N ARG A 48 -0.68 6.73 -9.75
CA ARG A 48 -1.15 6.52 -11.13
C ARG A 48 -2.68 6.47 -11.21
N VAL A 49 -3.34 5.81 -10.26
CA VAL A 49 -4.79 5.58 -10.29
C VAL A 49 -5.57 6.78 -9.76
N LEU A 50 -5.19 7.22 -8.57
CA LEU A 50 -5.93 8.20 -7.76
C LEU A 50 -5.33 9.60 -7.89
N GLY A 51 -4.07 9.69 -8.30
CA GLY A 51 -3.30 10.92 -8.37
C GLY A 51 -2.42 11.15 -7.13
N PRO A 52 -1.42 12.05 -7.24
CA PRO A 52 -0.49 12.36 -6.16
C PRO A 52 -1.12 13.11 -4.98
N GLU A 53 -2.23 13.82 -5.21
CA GLU A 53 -2.91 14.62 -4.19
C GLU A 53 -4.00 13.84 -3.43
N HIS A 54 -4.24 12.58 -3.80
CA HIS A 54 -5.27 11.79 -3.17
C HIS A 54 -4.90 11.44 -1.71
N PRO A 55 -5.83 11.52 -0.75
CA PRO A 55 -5.56 11.27 0.68
C PRO A 55 -4.94 9.89 0.95
N ASN A 56 -5.35 8.85 0.21
CA ASN A 56 -4.74 7.52 0.32
C ASN A 56 -3.26 7.50 -0.12
N THR A 57 -2.92 8.24 -1.18
CA THR A 57 -1.55 8.38 -1.67
C THR A 57 -0.67 9.09 -0.65
N LEU A 58 -1.14 10.23 -0.13
CA LEU A 58 -0.43 11.00 0.88
C LEU A 58 -0.23 10.21 2.18
N SER A 59 -1.26 9.48 2.63
CA SER A 59 -1.15 8.60 3.81
C SER A 59 -0.11 7.51 3.61
N THR A 60 -0.12 6.85 2.45
CA THR A 60 0.85 5.78 2.14
C THR A 60 2.27 6.34 2.06
N GLN A 61 2.46 7.53 1.48
CA GLN A 61 3.76 8.21 1.46
C GLN A 61 4.26 8.58 2.85
N ALA A 62 3.40 9.17 3.69
CA ALA A 62 3.77 9.54 5.07
C ALA A 62 4.22 8.33 5.89
N ILE A 63 3.58 7.16 5.70
CA ILE A 63 3.99 5.92 6.36
C ILE A 63 5.35 5.42 5.84
N ILE A 64 5.63 5.53 4.54
CA ILE A 64 6.95 5.18 3.98
C ILE A 64 8.04 6.09 4.55
N GLU A 65 7.77 7.39 4.67
CA GLU A 65 8.69 8.36 5.26
C GLU A 65 8.93 8.07 6.76
N ASP A 66 7.88 7.73 7.51
CA ASP A 66 7.99 7.29 8.92
C ASP A 66 8.87 6.05 9.08
N TRP A 67 8.79 5.10 8.13
CA TRP A 67 9.54 3.84 8.20
C TRP A 67 10.96 3.94 7.66
N SER A 68 11.27 5.02 6.96
CA SER A 68 12.60 5.30 6.41
C SER A 68 13.53 5.99 7.41
N ILE A 69 13.03 6.33 8.61
CA ILE A 69 13.76 7.03 9.67
C ILE A 69 14.36 6.08 10.72
#